data_AF-A0A395IZI4-F1
#
_entry.id   AF-A0A395IZI4-F1
#
_cell.length_a   1.000
_cell.length_b   1.000
_cell.length_c   1.000
_cell.angle_alpha   90.00
_cell.angle_beta   90.00
_cell.angle_gamma   90.00
#
_symmetry.space_group_name_H-M   'P 1'
#
loop_
_entity.id
_entity.type
_entity.pdbx_description
1 polymer ?
#
loop_
_entity_poly.entity_id
_entity_poly.type
_entity_poly.pdbx_seq_one_letter_code
_entity_poly.pdbx_strand_id
1 'polypeptide(L)'
;MSAELENSHAQKILMDVKGRENHPLASQEPELSRAPNHSSSLPSGSDGPFPISGDNCSCLPSMYLSLSALQNFPSEIDEALKAVRNASIVASKAIWCPTCGALALTSPTPPIEAFQNTMLVGTILPIIANGYGRLLKMVDEATAEAIAKGQTKVFRYLDYGGLCEHQKPLNEAVDCIGKALPMADMEMQPSEWRTTVRALLRADIYGHDQPGFKYKGLRDLISEMEQRQNARHNILDAQVAAGVRSTEYDHF
;
A
#
# COMPACT_ATOMS: atom_id res chain seq x y z
N MET A 1 -22.07 6.30 -15.88
CA MET A 1 -23.37 5.87 -15.35
C MET A 1 -23.37 4.45 -14.77
N SER A 2 -23.07 3.37 -15.51
CA SER A 2 -23.09 2.01 -14.91
C SER A 2 -22.02 1.78 -13.84
N ALA A 3 -20.83 2.36 -14.00
CA ALA A 3 -19.73 2.22 -13.04
C ALA A 3 -19.91 2.98 -11.71
N GLU A 4 -20.78 3.99 -11.67
CA GLU A 4 -21.08 4.77 -10.45
C GLU A 4 -22.16 4.10 -9.60
N LEU A 5 -23.15 3.44 -10.24
CA LEU A 5 -24.15 2.64 -9.54
C LEU A 5 -23.56 1.38 -8.90
N GLU A 6 -22.65 0.69 -9.59
CA GLU A 6 -21.93 -0.46 -9.00
C GLU A 6 -21.00 -0.04 -7.86
N ASN A 7 -20.41 1.16 -7.95
CA ASN A 7 -19.58 1.72 -6.89
C ASN A 7 -20.41 1.99 -5.62
N SER A 8 -21.60 2.57 -5.77
CA SER A 8 -22.54 2.78 -4.66
C SER A 8 -23.02 1.48 -4.02
N HIS A 9 -23.22 0.42 -4.81
CA HIS A 9 -23.67 -0.88 -4.31
C HIS A 9 -22.57 -1.63 -3.53
N ALA A 10 -21.31 -1.58 -3.99
CA ALA A 10 -20.17 -2.12 -3.25
C ALA A 10 -19.91 -1.34 -1.95
N GLN A 11 -20.09 -0.01 -1.98
CA GLN A 11 -19.99 0.87 -0.80
C GLN A 11 -21.10 0.58 0.22
N LYS A 12 -22.28 0.23 -0.27
CA LYS A 12 -23.42 -0.19 0.54
C LYS A 12 -23.19 -1.56 1.17
N ILE A 13 -22.65 -2.54 0.45
CA ILE A 13 -22.33 -3.88 1.00
C ILE A 13 -21.28 -3.78 2.13
N LEU A 14 -20.29 -2.90 2.02
CA LEU A 14 -19.31 -2.66 3.10
C LEU A 14 -19.91 -1.94 4.33
N MET A 15 -21.05 -1.25 4.17
CA MET A 15 -21.70 -0.47 5.23
C MET A 15 -23.01 -1.06 5.78
N ASP A 16 -23.70 -1.96 5.06
CA ASP A 16 -25.04 -2.50 5.39
C ASP A 16 -25.04 -3.89 6.05
N VAL A 17 -23.91 -4.47 6.44
CA VAL A 17 -23.88 -5.66 7.35
C VAL A 17 -24.19 -5.23 8.80
N LYS A 18 -25.05 -4.23 8.98
CA LYS A 18 -25.40 -3.58 10.25
C LYS A 18 -26.75 -4.06 10.81
N GLY A 19 -27.13 -5.32 10.59
CA GLY A 19 -28.47 -5.76 10.93
C GLY A 19 -28.64 -7.26 11.13
N ARG A 20 -27.91 -7.86 12.09
CA ARG A 20 -28.36 -9.10 12.74
C ARG A 20 -27.75 -9.18 14.14
N GLU A 21 -28.45 -8.61 15.10
CA GLU A 21 -28.21 -8.83 16.53
C GLU A 21 -28.54 -10.28 16.88
N ASN A 22 -27.64 -10.94 17.62
CA ASN A 22 -28.01 -12.00 18.55
C ASN A 22 -27.02 -11.99 19.73
N HIS A 23 -27.60 -11.97 20.94
CA HIS A 23 -26.93 -11.95 22.24
C HIS A 23 -25.90 -13.05 22.46
N PRO A 24 -24.80 -12.77 23.18
CA PRO A 24 -24.01 -13.81 23.85
C PRO A 24 -24.26 -13.84 25.37
N LEU A 25 -24.51 -15.06 25.84
CA LEU A 25 -24.53 -15.49 27.23
C LEU A 25 -23.09 -15.51 27.79
N ALA A 26 -22.94 -15.08 29.04
CA ALA A 26 -21.69 -14.99 29.78
C ALA A 26 -21.05 -16.35 30.13
N SER A 27 -19.72 -16.33 30.34
CA SER A 27 -18.87 -17.06 31.31
C SER A 27 -17.48 -17.27 30.69
N GLN A 28 -16.31 -17.30 31.34
CA GLN A 28 -15.78 -16.98 32.66
C GLN A 28 -14.23 -17.19 32.50
N GLU A 29 -13.39 -16.33 33.08
CA GLU A 29 -11.95 -16.60 33.26
C GLU A 29 -11.70 -17.76 34.24
N PRO A 30 -10.49 -18.36 34.22
CA PRO A 30 -9.63 -18.17 35.39
C PRO A 30 -8.14 -17.89 35.12
N GLU A 31 -7.59 -17.09 36.03
CA GLU A 31 -6.22 -16.63 36.26
C GLU A 31 -5.19 -17.71 36.72
N LEU A 32 -3.92 -17.24 36.78
CA LEU A 32 -2.70 -17.71 37.49
C LEU A 32 -1.73 -18.60 36.67
N SER A 33 -0.47 -18.21 36.41
CA SER A 33 0.59 -17.95 37.41
C SER A 33 1.84 -17.26 36.82
N ARG A 34 2.72 -16.76 37.71
CA ARG A 34 3.73 -15.70 37.56
C ARG A 34 5.20 -16.21 37.47
N ALA A 35 5.93 -15.71 36.46
CA ALA A 35 7.37 -15.33 36.32
C ALA A 35 8.53 -16.30 36.69
N PRO A 36 9.75 -16.13 36.12
CA PRO A 36 10.65 -15.04 36.53
C PRO A 36 11.40 -14.28 35.40
N ASN A 37 11.87 -13.10 35.79
CA ASN A 37 12.50 -12.03 35.03
C ASN A 37 13.90 -12.37 34.47
N HIS A 38 14.16 -11.95 33.23
CA HIS A 38 15.52 -11.65 32.76
C HIS A 38 15.56 -10.23 32.19
N SER A 39 16.28 -9.37 32.91
CA SER A 39 16.55 -7.98 32.55
C SER A 39 17.41 -7.90 31.29
N SER A 40 16.96 -7.14 30.31
CA SER A 40 17.80 -6.62 29.23
C SER A 40 17.43 -5.15 29.01
N SER A 41 18.37 -4.29 29.36
CA SER A 41 18.30 -2.84 29.37
C SER A 41 18.07 -2.26 27.97
N LEU A 42 16.97 -1.52 27.81
CA LEU A 42 16.68 -0.64 26.67
C LEU A 42 17.24 0.77 26.97
N PRO A 43 17.92 1.45 26.04
CA PRO A 43 18.23 2.86 26.22
C PRO A 43 16.99 3.70 25.93
N SER A 44 16.61 4.52 26.91
CA SER A 44 15.60 5.58 26.78
C SER A 44 15.99 6.58 25.69
N GLY A 45 15.15 6.72 24.68
CA GLY A 45 15.22 7.82 23.72
C GLY A 45 14.44 9.03 24.23
N SER A 46 15.18 10.06 24.65
CA SER A 46 14.67 11.40 24.98
C SER A 46 14.37 12.17 23.70
N ASP A 47 13.24 12.89 23.70
CA ASP A 47 12.87 13.91 22.73
C ASP A 47 13.99 14.95 22.52
N GLY A 48 14.34 15.20 21.26
CA GLY A 48 15.31 16.19 20.79
C GLY A 48 15.42 16.15 19.26
N PRO A 49 15.69 17.29 18.58
CA PRO A 49 15.46 17.43 17.14
C PRO A 49 16.37 16.48 16.36
N PHE A 50 15.77 15.68 15.47
CA PHE A 50 16.46 14.71 14.63
C PHE A 50 17.75 15.30 14.05
N PRO A 51 18.93 14.68 14.28
CA PRO A 51 20.12 15.07 13.58
C PRO A 51 19.91 14.75 12.10
N ILE A 52 20.19 15.73 11.23
CA ILE A 52 20.40 15.47 9.80
C ILE A 52 21.73 14.73 9.69
N SER A 53 21.73 13.44 10.06
CA SER A 53 22.79 12.53 9.68
C SER A 53 22.68 12.35 8.18
N GLY A 54 23.79 12.55 7.46
CA GLY A 54 23.91 12.31 6.03
C GLY A 54 23.84 10.82 5.69
N ASP A 55 22.73 10.19 6.05
CA ASP A 55 22.55 8.74 5.99
C ASP A 55 21.90 8.35 4.66
N ASN A 56 22.57 7.45 3.96
CA ASN A 56 22.09 6.84 2.73
C ASN A 56 20.68 6.26 2.93
N CYS A 57 19.72 6.60 2.06
CA CYS A 57 18.39 6.02 2.14
C CYS A 57 18.39 4.54 1.71
N SER A 58 17.46 3.74 2.26
CA SER A 58 17.30 2.33 1.90
C SER A 58 16.36 2.08 0.71
N CYS A 59 16.02 3.12 -0.08
CA CYS A 59 15.05 3.02 -1.17
C CYS A 59 15.47 2.00 -2.24
N LEU A 60 16.72 2.07 -2.71
CA LEU A 60 17.23 1.18 -3.76
C LEU A 60 17.17 -0.31 -3.36
N PRO A 61 17.76 -0.75 -2.23
CA PRO A 61 17.67 -2.15 -1.82
C PRO A 61 16.23 -2.59 -1.52
N SER A 62 15.38 -1.71 -0.96
CA SER A 62 13.97 -2.04 -0.70
C SER A 62 13.19 -2.28 -2.00
N MET A 63 13.47 -1.50 -3.05
CA MET A 63 12.87 -1.70 -4.36
C MET A 63 13.33 -3.00 -5.01
N TYR A 64 14.61 -3.38 -4.91
CA TYR A 64 15.10 -4.67 -5.40
C TYR A 64 14.46 -5.86 -4.67
N LEU A 65 14.31 -5.79 -3.34
CA LEU A 65 13.61 -6.82 -2.57
C LEU A 65 12.14 -6.93 -3.01
N SER A 66 11.48 -5.80 -3.23
CA SER A 66 10.09 -5.77 -3.71
C SER A 66 9.97 -6.35 -5.12
N LEU A 67 10.92 -6.06 -6.02
CA LEU A 67 10.97 -6.64 -7.35
C LEU A 67 11.14 -8.16 -7.30
N SER A 68 12.05 -8.66 -6.47
CA SER A 68 12.25 -10.09 -6.28
C SER A 68 10.98 -10.78 -5.77
N ALA A 69 10.27 -10.18 -4.82
CA ALA A 69 8.99 -10.70 -4.34
C ALA A 69 7.90 -10.70 -5.42
N LEU A 70 7.83 -9.67 -6.26
CA LEU A 70 6.87 -9.60 -7.36
C LEU A 70 7.19 -10.57 -8.50
N GLN A 71 8.47 -10.85 -8.74
CA GLN A 71 8.92 -11.87 -9.69
C GLN A 71 8.60 -13.28 -9.19
N ASN A 72 8.86 -13.54 -7.92
CA ASN A 72 8.51 -14.79 -7.23
C ASN A 72 7.12 -14.71 -6.60
N PHE A 73 6.14 -14.37 -7.43
CA PHE A 73 4.79 -14.05 -6.97
C PHE A 73 4.12 -15.24 -6.28
N PRO A 74 3.61 -15.08 -5.05
CA PRO A 74 2.95 -16.15 -4.30
C PRO A 74 1.73 -16.73 -5.02
N SER A 75 1.43 -18.00 -4.74
CA SER A 75 0.20 -18.68 -5.21
C SER A 75 -1.01 -18.37 -4.34
N GLU A 76 -0.80 -18.02 -3.08
CA GLU A 76 -1.86 -17.67 -2.15
C GLU A 76 -2.22 -16.19 -2.30
N ILE A 77 -3.53 -15.90 -2.30
CA ILE A 77 -4.05 -14.55 -2.60
C ILE A 77 -3.62 -13.54 -1.55
N ASP A 78 -3.61 -13.91 -0.26
CA ASP A 78 -3.25 -13.00 0.83
C ASP A 78 -1.75 -12.69 0.83
N GLU A 79 -0.89 -13.69 0.59
CA GLU A 79 0.56 -13.49 0.44
C GLU A 79 0.89 -12.63 -0.79
N ALA A 80 0.24 -12.92 -1.92
CA ALA A 80 0.38 -12.13 -3.14
C ALA A 80 -0.08 -10.68 -2.92
N LEU A 81 -1.17 -10.47 -2.19
CA LEU A 81 -1.68 -9.14 -1.83
C LEU A 81 -0.68 -8.37 -0.97
N LYS A 82 -0.12 -9.02 0.06
CA LYS A 82 0.93 -8.44 0.92
C LYS A 82 2.15 -8.03 0.08
N ALA A 83 2.59 -8.87 -0.85
CA ALA A 83 3.72 -8.56 -1.73
C ALA A 83 3.46 -7.31 -2.61
N VAL A 84 2.30 -7.22 -3.25
CA VAL A 84 1.95 -6.08 -4.11
C VAL A 84 1.78 -4.78 -3.32
N ARG A 85 1.15 -4.84 -2.15
CA ARG A 85 1.01 -3.67 -1.27
C ARG A 85 2.33 -3.19 -0.72
N ASN A 86 3.20 -4.11 -0.27
CA ASN A 86 4.54 -3.76 0.20
C ASN A 86 5.35 -3.06 -0.90
N ALA A 87 5.31 -3.58 -2.13
CA ALA A 87 5.96 -2.93 -3.25
C ALA A 87 5.40 -1.52 -3.53
N SER A 88 4.08 -1.33 -3.41
CA SER A 88 3.44 -0.01 -3.54
C SER A 88 3.89 0.98 -2.46
N ILE A 89 3.98 0.52 -1.21
CA ILE A 89 4.49 1.32 -0.09
C ILE A 89 5.96 1.71 -0.32
N VAL A 90 6.79 0.77 -0.78
CA VAL A 90 8.21 1.02 -1.09
C VAL A 90 8.33 2.02 -2.23
N ALA A 91 7.56 1.88 -3.31
CA ALA A 91 7.55 2.82 -4.43
C ALA A 91 7.13 4.23 -3.97
N SER A 92 6.06 4.34 -3.18
CA SER A 92 5.59 5.61 -2.62
C SER A 92 6.69 6.34 -1.82
N LYS A 93 7.40 5.60 -0.95
CA LYS A 93 8.53 6.15 -0.17
C LYS A 93 9.69 6.59 -1.06
N ALA A 94 9.98 5.86 -2.14
CA ALA A 94 11.08 6.15 -3.04
C ALA A 94 10.82 7.38 -3.94
N ILE A 95 9.57 7.59 -4.40
CA ILE A 95 9.22 8.72 -5.27
C ILE A 95 9.60 10.06 -4.62
N TRP A 96 9.19 10.27 -3.37
CA TRP A 96 9.41 11.53 -2.64
C TRP A 96 10.50 11.45 -1.57
N CYS A 97 11.39 10.45 -1.64
CA CYS A 97 12.48 10.34 -0.69
C CYS A 97 13.33 11.62 -0.70
N PRO A 98 13.53 12.31 0.43
CA PRO A 98 14.35 13.53 0.48
C PRO A 98 15.80 13.30 0.02
N THR A 99 16.34 12.09 0.25
CA THR A 99 17.72 11.74 -0.05
C THR A 99 17.94 11.39 -1.52
N CYS A 100 17.08 10.55 -2.13
CA CYS A 100 17.29 10.07 -3.50
C CYS A 100 16.23 10.51 -4.51
N GLY A 101 15.04 10.89 -4.06
CA GLY A 101 13.94 11.32 -4.91
C GLY A 101 13.94 12.82 -5.16
N ALA A 102 14.05 13.63 -4.10
CA ALA A 102 14.06 15.08 -4.19
C ALA A 102 15.40 15.62 -4.75
N LEU A 103 16.52 14.95 -4.46
CA LEU A 103 17.85 15.36 -4.95
C LEU A 103 17.93 15.39 -6.49
N ALA A 104 17.18 14.52 -7.16
CA ALA A 104 17.09 14.50 -8.62
C ALA A 104 16.41 15.76 -9.20
N LEU A 105 15.63 16.49 -8.40
CA LEU A 105 14.95 17.73 -8.81
C LEU A 105 15.87 18.96 -8.72
N THR A 106 16.81 18.97 -7.78
CA THR A 106 17.57 20.16 -7.42
C THR A 106 19.03 20.12 -7.86
N SER A 107 19.57 18.93 -8.17
CA SER A 107 20.94 18.78 -8.67
C SER A 107 20.97 18.67 -10.20
N PRO A 108 21.72 19.52 -10.93
CA PRO A 108 21.89 19.42 -12.38
C PRO A 108 22.57 18.11 -12.82
N THR A 109 23.47 17.60 -11.97
CA THR A 109 24.22 16.35 -12.12
C THR A 109 23.98 15.50 -10.87
N PRO A 110 22.81 14.85 -10.75
CA PRO A 110 22.52 14.03 -9.58
C PRO A 110 23.48 12.84 -9.51
N PRO A 111 23.81 12.33 -8.31
CA PRO A 111 24.57 11.10 -8.17
C PRO A 111 23.93 9.93 -8.93
N ILE A 112 24.75 8.98 -9.38
CA ILE A 112 24.27 7.83 -10.17
C ILE A 112 23.18 7.03 -9.43
N GLU A 113 23.21 7.01 -8.10
CA GLU A 113 22.23 6.34 -7.24
C GLU A 113 20.85 6.99 -7.36
N ALA A 114 20.77 8.32 -7.50
CA ALA A 114 19.50 9.03 -7.70
C ALA A 114 18.91 8.71 -9.09
N PHE A 115 19.76 8.56 -10.10
CA PHE A 115 19.35 8.09 -11.42
C PHE A 115 18.85 6.63 -11.37
N GLN A 116 19.62 5.73 -10.75
CA GLN A 116 19.23 4.32 -10.55
C GLN A 116 17.90 4.19 -9.83
N ASN A 117 17.68 4.97 -8.76
CA ASN A 117 16.41 4.99 -8.04
C ASN A 117 15.26 5.43 -8.95
N THR A 118 15.46 6.46 -9.78
CA THR A 118 14.44 6.95 -10.71
C THR A 118 14.08 5.91 -11.76
N MET A 119 15.08 5.26 -12.36
CA MET A 119 14.87 4.16 -13.30
C MET A 119 14.15 2.98 -12.65
N LEU A 120 14.52 2.64 -11.42
CA LEU A 120 13.93 1.52 -10.69
C LEU A 120 12.47 1.81 -10.28
N VAL A 121 12.15 3.03 -9.89
CA VAL A 121 10.75 3.47 -9.66
C VAL A 121 9.94 3.36 -10.96
N GLY A 122 10.49 3.83 -12.09
CA GLY A 122 9.83 3.69 -13.40
C GLY A 122 9.60 2.23 -13.80
N THR A 123 10.45 1.32 -13.34
CA THR A 123 10.35 -0.13 -13.60
C THR A 123 9.37 -0.82 -12.64
N ILE A 124 9.38 -0.48 -11.35
CA ILE A 124 8.57 -1.18 -10.35
C ILE A 124 7.08 -0.86 -10.49
N LEU A 125 6.70 0.36 -10.86
CA LEU A 125 5.30 0.77 -11.01
C LEU A 125 4.51 -0.09 -12.01
N PRO A 126 4.96 -0.35 -13.26
CA PRO A 126 4.26 -1.26 -14.15
C PRO A 126 4.28 -2.73 -13.67
N ILE A 127 5.30 -3.15 -12.93
CA ILE A 127 5.35 -4.50 -12.34
C ILE A 127 4.31 -4.65 -11.22
N ILE A 128 4.13 -3.62 -10.39
CA ILE A 128 3.07 -3.54 -9.37
C ILE A 128 1.69 -3.59 -10.05
N ALA A 129 1.49 -2.82 -11.13
CA ALA A 129 0.25 -2.84 -11.90
C ALA A 129 -0.07 -4.25 -12.43
N ASN A 130 0.94 -4.94 -12.98
CA ASN A 130 0.81 -6.34 -13.39
C ASN A 130 0.51 -7.27 -12.20
N GLY A 131 1.11 -7.03 -11.03
CA GLY A 131 0.82 -7.75 -9.78
C GLY A 131 -0.66 -7.66 -9.38
N TYR A 132 -1.25 -6.46 -9.41
CA TYR A 132 -2.70 -6.29 -9.19
C TYR A 132 -3.54 -7.00 -10.27
N GLY A 133 -3.12 -6.97 -11.53
CA GLY A 133 -3.78 -7.72 -12.60
C GLY A 133 -3.79 -9.23 -12.35
N ARG A 134 -2.67 -9.79 -11.87
CA ARG A 134 -2.57 -11.19 -11.47
C ARG A 134 -3.46 -11.52 -10.27
N LEU A 135 -3.51 -10.66 -9.25
CA LEU A 135 -4.41 -10.81 -8.11
C LEU A 135 -5.88 -10.89 -8.53
N LEU A 136 -6.32 -10.01 -9.43
CA LEU A 136 -7.68 -10.05 -9.96
C LEU A 136 -7.99 -11.38 -10.64
N LYS A 137 -7.03 -11.93 -11.41
CA LYS A 137 -7.17 -13.24 -12.05
C LYS A 137 -7.25 -14.37 -11.02
N MET A 138 -6.40 -14.37 -10.00
CA MET A 138 -6.40 -15.37 -8.93
C MET A 138 -7.74 -15.37 -8.16
N VAL A 139 -8.28 -14.18 -7.86
CA VAL A 139 -9.60 -14.05 -7.24
C VAL A 139 -10.69 -14.65 -8.14
N ASP A 140 -10.65 -14.36 -9.43
CA ASP A 140 -11.62 -14.88 -10.39
C ASP A 140 -11.54 -16.42 -10.51
N GLU A 141 -10.34 -16.99 -10.53
CA GLU A 141 -10.07 -18.43 -10.57
C GLU A 141 -10.52 -19.13 -9.28
N ALA A 142 -10.14 -18.61 -8.11
CA ALA A 142 -10.56 -19.14 -6.81
C ALA A 142 -12.07 -19.09 -6.62
N THR A 143 -12.73 -18.09 -7.20
CA THR A 143 -14.20 -18.00 -7.20
C THR A 143 -14.81 -19.11 -8.05
N ALA A 144 -14.31 -19.30 -9.28
CA ALA A 144 -14.83 -20.33 -10.18
C ALA A 144 -14.65 -21.74 -9.60
N GLU A 145 -13.50 -22.00 -8.96
CA GLU A 145 -13.22 -23.27 -8.28
C GLU A 145 -14.20 -23.52 -7.13
N ALA A 146 -14.45 -22.51 -6.28
CA ALA A 146 -15.39 -22.63 -5.17
C ALA A 146 -16.83 -22.89 -5.66
N ILE A 147 -17.27 -22.22 -6.73
CA ILE A 147 -18.56 -22.47 -7.37
C ILE A 147 -18.65 -23.91 -7.87
N ALA A 148 -17.63 -24.38 -8.60
CA ALA A 148 -17.61 -25.74 -9.14
C ALA A 148 -17.66 -26.82 -8.03
N LYS A 149 -17.07 -26.52 -6.87
CA LYS A 149 -17.08 -27.40 -5.69
C LYS A 149 -18.32 -27.24 -4.79
N GLY A 150 -19.18 -26.25 -5.06
CA GLY A 150 -20.30 -25.91 -4.19
C GLY A 150 -19.88 -25.46 -2.79
N GLN A 151 -18.71 -24.81 -2.69
CA GLN A 151 -18.11 -24.37 -1.43
C GLN A 151 -18.25 -22.86 -1.25
N THR A 152 -18.39 -22.44 -0.01
CA THR A 152 -18.29 -21.05 0.44
C THR A 152 -16.83 -20.62 0.56
N LYS A 153 -16.61 -19.31 0.68
CA LYS A 153 -15.29 -18.73 0.89
C LYS A 153 -15.28 -17.93 2.19
N VAL A 154 -14.19 -18.02 2.94
CA VAL A 154 -13.98 -17.20 4.13
C VAL A 154 -13.21 -15.94 3.75
N PHE A 155 -13.78 -14.79 4.06
CA PHE A 155 -13.10 -13.51 4.00
C PHE A 155 -12.46 -13.22 5.36
N ARG A 156 -11.13 -13.12 5.37
CA ARG A 156 -10.35 -12.89 6.59
C ARG A 156 -9.82 -11.47 6.63
N TYR A 157 -10.54 -10.55 7.29
CA TYR A 157 -10.19 -9.12 7.24
C TYR A 157 -8.73 -8.85 7.62
N LEU A 158 -8.17 -9.57 8.60
CA LEU A 158 -6.78 -9.40 9.03
C LEU A 158 -5.74 -9.86 8.01
N ASP A 159 -6.07 -10.86 7.18
CA ASP A 159 -5.16 -11.36 6.13
C ASP A 159 -5.23 -10.47 4.88
N TYR A 160 -6.43 -9.99 4.55
CA TYR A 160 -6.67 -9.09 3.43
C TYR A 160 -6.34 -7.63 3.75
N GLY A 161 -6.24 -7.26 5.02
CA GLY A 161 -6.13 -5.87 5.49
C GLY A 161 -7.31 -4.99 5.05
N GLY A 162 -7.15 -3.67 5.19
CA GLY A 162 -8.19 -2.74 4.77
C GLY A 162 -7.82 -1.27 4.87
N LEU A 163 -8.75 -0.41 4.47
CA LEU A 163 -8.56 1.04 4.50
C LEU A 163 -8.36 1.58 5.93
N CYS A 164 -8.84 0.87 6.96
CA CYS A 164 -8.65 1.26 8.36
C CYS A 164 -7.17 1.35 8.75
N GLU A 165 -6.31 0.48 8.22
CA GLU A 165 -4.87 0.46 8.53
C GLU A 165 -4.15 1.74 8.06
N HIS A 166 -4.77 2.46 7.14
CA HIS A 166 -4.22 3.67 6.54
C HIS A 166 -4.80 4.95 7.16
N GLN A 167 -5.72 4.83 8.13
CA GLN A 167 -6.28 5.99 8.82
C GLN A 167 -5.25 6.65 9.74
N LYS A 168 -5.32 7.97 9.79
CA LYS A 168 -4.55 8.80 10.73
C LYS A 168 -5.49 9.82 11.33
N PRO A 169 -5.44 10.07 12.64
CA PRO A 169 -4.48 9.54 13.63
C PRO A 169 -4.70 8.06 14.04
N LEU A 170 -3.71 7.44 14.71
CA LEU A 170 -3.68 5.99 15.04
C LEU A 170 -4.90 5.52 15.85
N ASN A 171 -5.45 6.37 16.71
CA ASN A 171 -6.66 6.09 17.48
C ASN A 171 -7.89 5.85 16.58
N GLU A 172 -8.00 6.55 15.44
CA GLU A 172 -9.07 6.33 14.47
C GLU A 172 -8.88 5.00 13.72
N ALA A 173 -7.63 4.67 13.37
CA ALA A 173 -7.31 3.37 12.78
C ALA A 173 -7.68 2.20 13.72
N VAL A 174 -7.36 2.31 15.02
CA VAL A 174 -7.71 1.30 16.03
C VAL A 174 -9.23 1.18 16.21
N ASP A 175 -9.97 2.28 16.21
CA ASP A 175 -11.44 2.27 16.31
C ASP A 175 -12.08 1.65 15.04
N CYS A 176 -11.56 1.96 13.85
CA CYS A 176 -12.00 1.38 12.59
C CYS A 176 -11.71 -0.13 12.52
N ILE A 177 -10.51 -0.56 12.91
CA ILE A 177 -10.13 -1.98 12.99
C ILE A 177 -10.99 -2.69 14.05
N GLY A 178 -11.21 -2.08 15.22
CA GLY A 178 -12.05 -2.64 16.28
C GLY A 178 -13.50 -2.86 15.83
N LYS A 179 -14.05 -1.97 14.99
CA LYS A 179 -15.36 -2.13 14.36
C LYS A 179 -15.38 -3.16 13.24
N ALA A 180 -14.24 -3.39 12.58
CA ALA A 180 -14.08 -4.41 11.53
C ALA A 180 -13.78 -5.81 12.10
N LEU A 181 -13.27 -5.93 13.33
CA LEU A 181 -12.91 -7.19 13.98
C LEU A 181 -14.05 -8.21 14.10
N PRO A 182 -15.31 -7.82 14.36
CA PRO A 182 -16.45 -8.75 14.33
C PRO A 182 -16.70 -9.37 12.95
N MET A 183 -16.08 -8.83 11.89
CA MET A 183 -16.09 -9.34 10.51
C MET A 183 -14.80 -10.11 10.17
N ALA A 184 -13.97 -10.45 11.17
CA ALA A 184 -12.62 -10.97 10.97
C ALA A 184 -12.57 -12.32 10.26
N ASP A 185 -13.66 -13.09 10.26
CA ASP A 185 -13.81 -14.31 9.47
C ASP A 185 -15.27 -14.44 9.02
N MET A 186 -15.61 -13.85 7.87
CA MET A 186 -16.97 -13.94 7.33
C MET A 186 -17.04 -15.01 6.23
N GLU A 187 -17.88 -16.02 6.45
CA GLU A 187 -18.22 -16.99 5.41
C GLU A 187 -19.20 -16.35 4.42
N MET A 188 -18.85 -16.40 3.14
CA MET A 188 -19.55 -15.73 2.06
C MET A 188 -19.84 -16.70 0.92
N GLN A 189 -20.87 -16.40 0.15
CA GLN A 189 -21.04 -17.03 -1.16
C GLN A 189 -19.88 -16.62 -2.09
N PRO A 190 -19.40 -17.49 -3.01
CA PRO A 190 -18.25 -17.18 -3.86
C PRO A 190 -18.37 -15.86 -4.63
N SER A 191 -19.56 -15.52 -5.12
CA SER A 191 -19.84 -14.27 -5.84
C SER A 191 -19.74 -13.03 -4.95
N GLU A 192 -20.21 -13.14 -3.70
CA GLU A 192 -20.10 -12.09 -2.69
C GLU A 192 -18.64 -11.89 -2.29
N TRP A 193 -17.93 -12.97 -1.98
CA TRP A 193 -16.50 -12.94 -1.67
C TRP A 193 -15.69 -12.27 -2.79
N ARG A 194 -15.94 -12.66 -4.04
CA ARG A 194 -15.31 -12.04 -5.22
C ARG A 194 -15.56 -10.54 -5.27
N THR A 195 -16.80 -10.12 -5.04
CA THR A 195 -17.19 -8.71 -5.07
C THR A 195 -16.47 -7.92 -3.98
N THR A 196 -16.43 -8.46 -2.76
CA THR A 196 -15.75 -7.85 -1.61
C THR A 196 -14.25 -7.71 -1.85
N VAL A 197 -13.57 -8.78 -2.24
CA VAL A 197 -12.11 -8.75 -2.48
C VAL A 197 -11.77 -7.81 -3.64
N ARG A 198 -12.55 -7.80 -4.73
CA ARG A 198 -12.34 -6.88 -5.85
C ARG A 198 -12.58 -5.42 -5.47
N ALA A 199 -13.53 -5.14 -4.59
CA ALA A 199 -13.74 -3.78 -4.09
C ALA A 199 -12.51 -3.29 -3.30
N LEU A 200 -11.91 -4.15 -2.48
CA LEU A 200 -10.66 -3.86 -1.78
C LEU A 200 -9.50 -3.63 -2.76
N LEU A 201 -9.30 -4.50 -3.75
CA LEU A 201 -8.28 -4.30 -4.79
C LEU A 201 -8.52 -3.02 -5.60
N ARG A 202 -9.78 -2.64 -5.83
CA ARG A 202 -10.12 -1.39 -6.51
C ARG A 202 -9.67 -0.18 -5.69
N ALA A 203 -9.85 -0.21 -4.37
CA ALA A 203 -9.36 0.85 -3.50
C ALA A 203 -7.82 0.94 -3.53
N ASP A 204 -7.12 -0.20 -3.49
CA ASP A 204 -5.65 -0.26 -3.66
C ASP A 204 -5.15 0.35 -4.98
N ILE A 205 -5.88 0.14 -6.08
CA ILE A 205 -5.49 0.61 -7.41
C ILE A 205 -5.83 2.09 -7.61
N TYR A 206 -7.05 2.49 -7.28
CA TYR A 206 -7.57 3.82 -7.62
C TYR A 206 -7.50 4.82 -6.47
N GLY A 207 -7.17 4.36 -5.27
CA GLY A 207 -7.21 5.16 -4.06
C GLY A 207 -8.64 5.34 -3.54
N HIS A 208 -8.73 6.11 -2.47
CA HIS A 208 -9.99 6.51 -1.85
C HIS A 208 -9.88 7.94 -1.33
N ASP A 209 -10.82 8.80 -1.72
CA ASP A 209 -10.85 10.20 -1.30
C ASP A 209 -12.22 10.50 -0.67
N GLN A 210 -12.23 10.66 0.65
CA GLN A 210 -13.38 11.13 1.41
C GLN A 210 -12.95 12.28 2.34
N PRO A 211 -13.88 13.18 2.72
CA PRO A 211 -13.58 14.22 3.70
C PRO A 211 -12.98 13.63 4.98
N GLY A 212 -11.75 14.03 5.31
CA GLY A 212 -11.02 13.54 6.48
C GLY A 212 -10.20 12.26 6.26
N PHE A 213 -10.35 11.56 5.14
CA PHE A 213 -9.58 10.35 4.84
C PHE A 213 -9.19 10.26 3.37
N LYS A 214 -7.88 10.34 3.11
CA LYS A 214 -7.31 10.15 1.77
C LYS A 214 -6.34 8.98 1.78
N TYR A 215 -6.72 7.94 1.05
CA TYR A 215 -5.89 6.81 0.74
C TYR A 215 -5.39 6.91 -0.70
N LYS A 216 -4.06 6.91 -0.87
CA LYS A 216 -3.43 6.95 -2.20
C LYS A 216 -3.30 5.54 -2.75
N GLY A 217 -3.90 5.30 -3.90
CA GLY A 217 -3.75 4.04 -4.63
C GLY A 217 -2.59 4.08 -5.62
N LEU A 218 -2.39 2.99 -6.34
CA LEU A 218 -1.37 2.89 -7.40
C LEU A 218 -1.49 4.02 -8.44
N ARG A 219 -2.71 4.41 -8.82
CA ARG A 219 -2.96 5.52 -9.75
C ARG A 219 -2.34 6.83 -9.27
N ASP A 220 -2.46 7.11 -7.97
CA ASP A 220 -1.88 8.30 -7.37
C ASP A 220 -0.34 8.24 -7.41
N LEU A 221 0.24 7.07 -7.13
CA LEU A 221 1.71 6.88 -7.20
C LEU A 221 2.26 7.09 -8.62
N ILE A 222 1.56 6.61 -9.64
CA ILE A 222 1.93 6.85 -11.04
C ILE A 222 1.87 8.35 -11.34
N SER A 223 0.79 9.02 -10.93
CA SER A 223 0.61 10.46 -11.13
C SER A 223 1.69 11.28 -10.43
N GLU A 224 2.08 10.88 -9.22
CA GLU A 224 3.17 11.51 -8.46
C GLU A 224 4.53 11.33 -9.11
N MET A 225 4.82 10.14 -9.64
CA MET A 225 6.06 9.90 -10.37
C MET A 225 6.12 10.75 -11.65
N GLU A 226 5.03 10.84 -12.40
CA GLU A 226 4.92 11.71 -13.57
C GLU A 226 5.10 13.19 -13.20
N GLN A 227 4.40 13.65 -12.16
CA GLN A 227 4.55 15.01 -11.64
C GLN A 227 5.99 15.31 -11.26
N ARG A 228 6.68 14.37 -10.60
CA ARG A 228 8.09 14.50 -10.23
C ARG A 228 8.99 14.64 -11.47
N GLN A 229 8.77 13.82 -12.51
CA GLN A 229 9.55 13.92 -13.76
C GLN A 229 9.30 15.24 -14.47
N ASN A 230 8.04 15.68 -14.57
CA ASN A 230 7.68 16.95 -15.19
C ASN A 230 8.26 18.14 -14.44
N ALA A 231 8.22 18.12 -13.10
CA ALA A 231 8.85 19.15 -12.28
C ALA A 231 10.37 19.24 -12.54
N ARG A 232 11.05 18.09 -12.64
CA ARG A 232 12.48 18.05 -12.99
C ARG A 232 12.74 18.68 -14.36
N HIS A 233 12.01 18.26 -15.39
CA HIS A 233 12.18 18.80 -16.74
C HIS A 233 11.98 20.31 -16.77
N ASN A 234 10.91 20.81 -16.16
CA ASN A 234 10.63 22.24 -16.09
C ASN A 234 11.75 23.04 -15.39
N ILE A 235 12.34 22.48 -14.31
CA ILE A 235 13.47 23.12 -13.61
C ILE A 235 14.70 23.18 -14.52
N LEU A 236 15.01 22.09 -15.23
CA LEU A 236 16.16 22.03 -16.12
C LEU A 236 16.00 22.96 -17.33
N ASP A 237 14.82 22.99 -17.94
CA ASP A 237 14.51 23.88 -19.06
C ASP A 237 14.62 25.35 -18.64
N ALA A 238 14.16 25.69 -17.44
CA ALA A 238 14.30 27.05 -16.90
C ALA A 238 15.77 27.43 -16.65
N GLN A 239 16.62 26.49 -16.21
CA GLN A 239 18.06 26.73 -16.03
C GLN A 239 18.78 26.97 -17.36
N VAL A 240 18.41 26.22 -18.40
CA VAL A 240 18.93 26.41 -19.76
C VAL A 240 18.48 27.76 -20.31
N ALA A 241 17.19 28.10 -20.19
CA ALA A 241 16.66 29.38 -20.65
C ALA A 241 17.29 30.59 -19.92
N ALA A 242 17.63 30.44 -18.63
CA ALA A 242 18.33 31.45 -17.85
C ALA A 242 19.83 31.54 -18.15
N GLY A 243 20.38 30.67 -19.02
CA GLY A 243 21.81 30.60 -19.32
C GLY A 243 22.67 30.09 -18.17
N VAL A 244 22.06 29.52 -17.13
CA VAL A 244 22.75 28.93 -15.97
C VAL A 244 23.36 27.57 -16.33
N ARG A 245 22.78 26.88 -17.32
CA ARG A 245 23.26 25.60 -17.87
C ARG A 245 23.45 25.72 -19.39
N SER A 246 24.62 25.30 -19.89
CA SER A 246 24.88 25.20 -21.34
C SER A 246 24.48 23.82 -21.85
N THR A 247 23.86 23.76 -23.04
CA THR A 247 23.51 22.51 -23.74
C THR A 247 24.71 21.86 -24.44
N GLU A 248 25.88 22.50 -24.44
CA GLU A 248 27.02 22.16 -25.30
C GLU A 248 27.87 20.98 -24.76
N TYR A 249 27.64 20.53 -23.52
CA TYR A 249 28.43 19.47 -22.85
C TYR A 249 27.61 18.35 -22.20
N ASP A 250 26.30 18.27 -22.42
CA ASP A 250 25.43 17.24 -21.84
C ASP A 250 25.49 15.90 -22.63
N HIS A 251 26.69 15.32 -22.74
CA HIS A 251 26.93 13.99 -23.34
C HIS A 251 27.23 12.93 -22.27
N PHE A 252 26.30 12.67 -21.34
CA PHE A 252 26.27 11.40 -20.58
C PHE A 252 24.84 11.08 -20.11
#